data_AF-A0A5C6YR17-F1
#
_entry.id   AF-A0A5C6YR17-F1
#
_cell.length_a   1.000
_cell.length_b   1.000
_cell.length_c   1.000
_cell.angle_alpha   90.00
_cell.angle_beta   90.00
_cell.angle_gamma   90.00
#
_symmetry.space_group_name_H-M   'P 1'
#
loop_
_entity.id
_entity.type
_entity.pdbx_description
1 polymer ?
#
loop_
_entity_poly.entity_id
_entity_poly.type
_entity_poly.pdbx_seq_one_letter_code
_entity_poly.pdbx_strand_id
1 'polypeptide(L)' 'MDLTISNRKVIGKEDVTTPAGTFSCFVITYDMSTKMGITQTSSSKQWIAEGVGMVKQEDYQKGKVSSSSLLTKFSK' A
#
# COMPACT_ATOMS: atom_id res chain seq x y z
N MET A 1 10.92 14.06 -12.93
CA MET A 1 10.55 12.67 -12.58
C MET A 1 9.09 12.76 -12.19
N ASP A 2 8.22 12.22 -13.03
CA ASP A 2 6.78 12.32 -12.77
C ASP A 2 6.31 10.98 -12.25
N LEU A 3 5.74 10.98 -11.05
CA LEU A 3 5.06 9.82 -10.47
C LEU A 3 3.55 10.04 -10.56
N THR A 4 2.87 9.15 -11.26
CA THR A 4 1.41 9.12 -11.34
C THR A 4 0.89 7.92 -10.56
N ILE A 5 -0.04 8.17 -9.64
CA ILE A 5 -0.81 7.13 -8.94
C ILE A 5 -2.22 7.17 -9.49
N SER A 6 -2.74 6.03 -9.94
CA SER A 6 -4.04 5.95 -10.60
C SER A 6 -4.78 4.66 -10.26
N ASN A 7 -6.04 4.56 -10.69
CA ASN A 7 -6.88 3.36 -10.54
C ASN A 7 -6.99 2.85 -9.09
N ARG A 8 -7.02 3.78 -8.11
CA ARG A 8 -7.20 3.42 -6.70
C ARG A 8 -8.57 2.78 -6.50
N LYS A 9 -8.60 1.57 -5.95
CA LYS A 9 -9.84 0.82 -5.71
C LYS A 9 -9.82 0.17 -4.34
N VAL A 10 -10.91 0.32 -3.59
CA VAL A 10 -11.16 -0.50 -2.40
C VAL A 10 -11.58 -1.88 -2.86
N ILE A 11 -10.83 -2.92 -2.46
CA ILE A 11 -11.08 -4.30 -2.85
C ILE A 11 -11.62 -5.17 -1.72
N GLY A 12 -11.61 -4.67 -0.48
CA GLY A 12 -12.12 -5.41 0.67
C GLY A 12 -11.79 -4.77 2.01
N LYS A 13 -12.11 -5.51 3.07
CA LYS A 13 -11.73 -5.22 4.45
C LYS A 13 -11.04 -6.44 5.03
N GLU A 14 -9.93 -6.23 5.72
CA GLU A 14 -9.12 -7.28 6.34
C GLU A 14 -8.61 -6.79 7.69
N ASP A 15 -8.62 -7.66 8.70
CA ASP A 15 -7.93 -7.38 9.96
C ASP A 15 -6.44 -7.71 9.81
N VAL A 16 -5.58 -6.72 10.09
CA VAL A 16 -4.13 -6.85 9.94
C VAL A 16 -3.47 -6.77 11.31
N THR A 17 -2.79 -7.85 11.69
CA THR A 17 -1.98 -7.90 12.92
C THR A 17 -0.55 -7.50 12.64
N THR A 18 -0.05 -6.59 13.46
CA THR A 18 1.31 -6.03 13.40
C THR A 18 1.89 -5.96 14.83
N PRO A 19 3.18 -5.63 14.99
CA PRO A 19 3.72 -5.35 16.33
C PRO A 19 3.02 -4.18 17.06
N ALA A 20 2.36 -3.26 16.33
CA ALA A 20 1.59 -2.17 16.91
C ALA A 20 0.17 -2.56 17.36
N GLY A 21 -0.26 -3.80 17.12
CA GLY A 21 -1.61 -4.30 17.40
C GLY A 21 -2.32 -4.82 16.15
N THR A 22 -3.60 -5.13 16.31
CA THR A 22 -4.50 -5.58 15.23
C THR A 22 -5.46 -4.47 14.84
N PHE A 23 -5.57 -4.21 13.53
CA PHE A 23 -6.34 -3.11 12.98
C PHE A 23 -7.29 -3.60 11.89
N SER A 24 -8.55 -3.15 11.94
CA SER A 24 -9.50 -3.39 10.86
C SER A 24 -9.22 -2.41 9.71
N CYS A 25 -8.74 -2.94 8.59
CA CYS A 25 -8.22 -2.14 7.49
C CYS A 25 -9.10 -2.25 6.25
N PHE A 26 -9.27 -1.14 5.54
CA PHE A 26 -9.65 -1.19 4.14
C PHE A 26 -8.44 -1.54 3.28
N VAL A 27 -8.63 -2.48 2.35
CA VAL A 27 -7.60 -2.90 1.41
C VAL A 27 -7.78 -2.12 0.11
N ILE A 28 -6.75 -1.37 -0.28
CA ILE A 28 -6.76 -0.52 -1.46
C ILE A 28 -5.66 -0.97 -2.41
N THR A 29 -5.98 -1.16 -3.68
CA THR A 29 -4.99 -1.39 -4.73
C THR A 29 -4.87 -0.18 -5.63
N TYR A 30 -3.70 0.04 -6.21
CA TYR A 30 -3.49 1.11 -7.19
C TYR A 30 -2.30 0.85 -8.11
N ASP A 31 -2.30 1.55 -9.24
CA ASP A 31 -1.21 1.53 -10.21
C ASP A 31 -0.29 2.74 -10.00
N MET A 32 1.00 2.52 -10.16
CA MET A 32 2.04 3.55 -10.14
C MET A 32 2.73 3.59 -11.50
N SER A 33 2.88 4.78 -12.06
CA SER A 33 3.64 5.02 -13.29
C SER A 33 4.68 6.10 -13.05
N THR A 34 5.94 5.77 -13.28
CA THR A 34 7.07 6.69 -13.10
C THR A 34 7.74 6.96 -14.45
N LYS A 35 7.81 8.24 -14.83
CA LYS A 35 8.49 8.67 -16.07
C LYS A 35 9.93 9.12 -15.78
N MET A 36 10.89 8.32 -16.25
CA MET A 36 12.34 8.60 -16.18
C MET A 36 13.02 8.17 -17.49
N GLY A 37 12.67 8.84 -18.60
CA GLY A 37 13.11 8.45 -19.96
C GLY A 37 12.34 7.25 -20.51
N ILE A 38 12.34 6.13 -19.78
CA ILE A 38 11.43 5.00 -19.97
C ILE A 38 10.33 5.08 -18.90
N THR A 39 9.09 4.81 -19.30
CA THR A 39 7.97 4.71 -18.35
C THR A 39 8.02 3.35 -17.65
N GLN A 40 8.13 3.36 -16.33
CA GLN A 40 8.02 2.16 -15.51
C GLN A 40 6.67 2.10 -14.83
N THR A 41 6.01 0.94 -14.89
CA THR A 41 4.75 0.69 -14.22
C THR A 41 4.91 -0.36 -13.12
N SER A 42 4.34 -0.10 -11.96
CA SER A 42 4.21 -1.01 -10.84
C SER A 42 2.80 -0.92 -10.27
N SER A 43 2.45 -1.81 -9.35
CA SER A 43 1.21 -1.72 -8.61
C SER A 43 1.49 -1.87 -7.12
N SER A 44 0.54 -1.45 -6.30
CA SER A 44 0.68 -1.57 -4.86
C SER A 44 -0.65 -1.97 -4.23
N LYS A 45 -0.55 -2.59 -3.06
CA LYS A 45 -1.66 -2.87 -2.16
C LYS A 45 -1.36 -2.22 -0.80
N GLN A 46 -2.29 -1.44 -0.30
CA GLN A 46 -2.24 -0.79 1.00
C GLN A 46 -3.39 -1.26 1.89
N TRP A 47 -3.11 -1.37 3.18
CA TRP A 47 -4.09 -1.59 4.23
C TRP A 47 -4.14 -0.33 5.08
N ILE A 48 -5.30 0.33 5.09
CA ILE A 48 -5.50 1.61 5.77
C ILE A 48 -6.59 1.44 6.82
N ALA A 49 -6.29 1.80 8.07
CA ALA A 49 -7.23 1.80 9.19
C ALA A 49 -7.63 3.24 9.57
N GLU A 50 -8.92 3.43 9.87
CA GLU A 50 -9.45 4.71 10.32
C GLU A 50 -8.81 5.13 11.65
N GLY A 51 -8.40 6.39 11.76
CA GLY A 51 -7.72 6.92 12.95
C GLY A 51 -6.26 6.49 13.14
N VAL A 52 -5.72 5.60 12.28
CA VAL A 52 -4.33 5.12 12.33
C VAL A 52 -3.55 5.47 11.06
N GLY A 53 -4.19 5.38 9.89
CA GLY A 53 -3.54 5.57 8.59
C GLY A 53 -3.04 4.25 8.00
N MET A 54 -1.88 4.26 7.34
CA MET A 54 -1.32 3.08 6.67
C MET A 54 -0.78 2.08 7.69
N VAL A 55 -1.37 0.88 7.73
CA VAL A 55 -0.96 -0.21 8.62
C VAL A 55 0.03 -1.16 7.91
N LYS A 56 -0.18 -1.39 6.62
CA LYS A 56 0.69 -2.23 5.78
C LYS A 56 0.68 -1.71 4.34
N GLN A 57 1.78 -1.91 3.63
CA GLN A 57 1.88 -1.76 2.18
C GLN A 57 2.73 -2.87 1.59
N GLU A 58 2.35 -3.31 0.40
CA GLU A 58 3.17 -4.14 -0.49
C GLU A 58 3.18 -3.49 -1.86
N ASP A 59 4.38 -3.29 -2.42
CA ASP A 59 4.57 -2.84 -3.79
C ASP A 59 5.00 -4.03 -4.63
N TYR A 60 4.48 -4.10 -5.84
CA TYR A 60 4.69 -5.19 -6.76
C TYR A 60 5.31 -4.68 -8.06
N GLN A 61 6.37 -5.36 -8.47
CA GLN A 61 6.98 -5.17 -9.78
C GLN A 61 6.97 -6.50 -10.52
N LYS A 62 6.36 -6.52 -11.71
CA LYS A 62 6.15 -7.74 -12.52
C LYS A 62 5.49 -8.88 -11.72
N GLY A 63 4.52 -8.53 -10.88
CA GLY A 63 3.76 -9.48 -10.06
C GLY A 63 4.48 -10.03 -8.82
N LYS A 64 5.72 -9.62 -8.56
CA LYS A 64 6.47 -10.00 -7.35
C LYS A 64 6.56 -8.82 -6.40
N VAL A 65 6.50 -9.09 -5.09
CA VAL A 65 6.71 -8.04 -4.08
C VAL A 65 8.14 -7.51 -4.20
N SER A 66 8.27 -6.22 -4.48
CA SER A 66 9.55 -5.51 -4.56
C SER A 66 9.90 -4.82 -3.25
N SER A 67 8.89 -4.36 -2.51
CA SER A 67 9.04 -3.69 -1.22
C SER A 67 7.79 -3.89 -0.38
N SER A 68 7.97 -3.80 0.93
CA SER A 68 6.87 -3.80 1.89
C SER A 68 7.13 -2.84 3.04
N SER A 69 6.06 -2.41 3.68
CA SER A 69 6.09 -1.61 4.90
C SER A 69 5.04 -2.13 5.87
N LEU A 70 5.37 -2.12 7.16
CA LEU A 70 4.51 -2.60 8.23
C LEU A 70 4.58 -1.64 9.42
N LEU A 71 3.43 -1.30 9.99
CA LEU A 71 3.35 -0.47 11.19
C LEU A 71 3.90 -1.24 12.39
N THR A 72 4.97 -0.76 13.00
CA THR A 72 5.63 -1.46 14.13
C THR A 72 5.34 -0.83 15.48
N LYS A 73 4.94 0.45 15.52
CA LYS A 73 4.56 1.15 16.73
C LYS A 73 3.55 2.24 16.41
N PHE A 74 2.55 2.39 17.27
CA PHE A 74 1.55 3.46 17.20
C PHE A 74 1.17 3.89 18.61
N SER A 75 1.05 5.19 18.83
CA SER A 75 0.59 5.81 20.08
C SER A 75 -0.17 7.07 19.68
N LYS A 76 -1.33 7.29 20.29
CA LYS A 76 -2.23 8.38 19.95
C LYS A 76 -1.84 9.67 20.65
#